data_AF-A0A2M7VUQ0-F1
#
_entry.id   AF-A0A2M7VUQ0-F1
#
_cell.length_a   1.000
_cell.length_b   1.000
_cell.length_c   1.000
_cell.angle_alpha   90.00
_cell.angle_beta   90.00
_cell.angle_gamma   90.00
#
_symmetry.space_group_name_H-M   'P 1'
#
loop_
_entity.id
_entity.type
_entity.pdbx_description
1 polymer ?
#
loop_
_entity_poly.entity_id
_entity_poly.type
_entity_poly.pdbx_seq_one_letter_code
_entity_poly.pdbx_strand_id
1 'polypeptide(L)'
;MGTVNSNTLEITATNFTVASTNFLTLTNGTFKLSTTATITPFTGNTTLPLSTGLWVNNASAVVNTTGGSITLYGKLNVSSGTLNIGNATNNNLTSYGGVVTFNGGSINIASRLDKAGTPTLSFFNMTNGTLTLNTVGSTTAGAAPFRMDEVGATFNMTGGTIIIRRSGAGNLGYVNVGSTGTVTGGTLQIGDASTPAAQTIQINSTKEIGNLLVNSANANAILMTNSLVLTNDVTVNSGTLNANNLNLTLGGNWLDNGTFTPGIGTVTFDGTNQSITKTTGETFNHLSLTGTGTKTLGGNVTTNGDLTINAAAILDITTNNYNVNVGSNWINNGNFLAQNGTVTFNGTVAQTIGGTSITNFRNITLNNSAGASLTNAQNLLGTLTLSFGTFATNGQVFTLVSDASGTARIATIPPFGADITGNITMQRYIDAGATNWRFLTTAVSGTTLADWNDDFITSGFIGSDYPLWPTPANPWSSIYFYDETVLGIEDSGYVAATNITNTVAVGQGVWVWSGDTIIGTQPFTIDVTGPANKGNISLPLTYTASAGIFDDGWNMVGNPYPSTLDWDSPSITKTGINNAIYIFNPDL
;
A
#
# COMPACT_ATOMS: atom_id res chain seq x y z
N MET A 1 -22.13 -52.48 17.52
CA MET A 1 -21.61 -51.82 18.74
C MET A 1 -22.70 -50.89 19.28
N GLY A 2 -23.61 -51.39 20.11
CA GLY A 2 -24.78 -50.63 20.60
C GLY A 2 -25.68 -50.05 19.49
N THR A 3 -26.37 -48.93 19.75
CA THR A 3 -27.40 -48.32 18.87
C THR A 3 -27.06 -46.91 18.37
N VAL A 4 -25.99 -46.29 18.87
CA VAL A 4 -25.61 -44.90 18.59
C VAL A 4 -24.13 -44.77 18.24
N ASN A 5 -23.76 -43.71 17.52
CA ASN A 5 -22.39 -43.49 17.05
C ASN A 5 -21.39 -43.12 18.18
N SER A 6 -21.84 -42.86 19.41
CA SER A 6 -20.96 -42.64 20.56
C SER A 6 -20.35 -43.94 21.10
N ASN A 7 -20.98 -45.10 20.86
CA ASN A 7 -20.41 -46.39 21.23
C ASN A 7 -19.20 -46.70 20.33
N THR A 8 -18.02 -46.93 20.91
CA THR A 8 -16.77 -47.06 20.17
C THR A 8 -16.13 -48.44 20.37
N LEU A 9 -15.80 -49.12 19.27
CA LEU A 9 -14.82 -50.21 19.25
C LEU A 9 -13.48 -49.62 18.87
N GLU A 10 -12.57 -49.56 19.83
CA GLU A 10 -11.23 -49.06 19.63
C GLU A 10 -10.24 -50.22 19.47
N ILE A 11 -9.49 -50.19 18.36
CA ILE A 11 -8.42 -51.14 18.09
C ILE A 11 -7.11 -50.54 18.56
N THR A 12 -6.60 -51.04 19.69
CA THR A 12 -5.33 -50.61 20.31
C THR A 12 -4.20 -51.64 20.16
N ALA A 13 -4.52 -52.86 19.69
CA ALA A 13 -3.54 -53.93 19.53
C ALA A 13 -2.44 -53.53 18.51
N THR A 14 -1.17 -53.63 18.93
CA THR A 14 -0.01 -53.28 18.10
C THR A 14 0.26 -54.27 16.97
N ASN A 15 -0.26 -55.48 17.08
CA ASN A 15 -0.15 -56.56 16.08
C ASN A 15 -1.47 -56.80 15.33
N PHE A 16 -2.38 -55.82 15.30
CA PHE A 16 -3.64 -55.95 14.57
C PHE A 16 -3.39 -56.13 13.07
N THR A 17 -3.84 -57.26 12.54
CA THR A 17 -3.79 -57.58 11.11
C THR A 17 -5.18 -57.97 10.63
N VAL A 18 -5.46 -57.69 9.36
CA VAL A 18 -6.72 -58.07 8.70
C VAL A 18 -6.38 -58.98 7.52
N ALA A 19 -7.01 -60.17 7.48
CA ALA A 19 -6.66 -61.20 6.51
C ALA A 19 -7.18 -60.90 5.09
N SER A 20 -8.21 -60.06 4.96
CA SER A 20 -8.79 -59.67 3.67
C SER A 20 -9.10 -58.17 3.62
N THR A 21 -9.17 -57.64 2.41
CA THR A 21 -9.82 -56.34 2.17
C THR A 21 -11.34 -56.49 2.31
N ASN A 22 -12.05 -55.36 2.39
CA ASN A 22 -13.52 -55.34 2.46
C ASN A 22 -14.12 -56.08 3.68
N PHE A 23 -13.43 -56.07 4.81
CA PHE A 23 -13.78 -56.89 5.97
C PHE A 23 -14.79 -56.23 6.92
N LEU A 24 -15.03 -54.92 6.81
CA LEU A 24 -15.77 -54.15 7.80
C LEU A 24 -17.17 -53.80 7.30
N THR A 25 -18.19 -54.11 8.09
CA THR A 25 -19.57 -53.62 7.92
C THR A 25 -19.97 -52.79 9.12
N LEU A 26 -20.23 -51.50 8.92
CA LEU A 26 -20.67 -50.59 9.98
C LEU A 26 -22.20 -50.47 9.97
N THR A 27 -22.84 -51.06 10.98
CA THR A 27 -24.30 -50.94 11.20
C THR A 27 -24.65 -50.01 12.34
N ASN A 28 -23.92 -50.08 13.47
CA ASN A 28 -24.05 -49.19 14.62
C ASN A 28 -22.71 -49.06 15.37
N GLY A 29 -22.43 -47.86 15.88
CA GLY A 29 -21.24 -47.48 16.63
C GLY A 29 -20.06 -47.06 15.75
N THR A 30 -18.98 -46.66 16.41
CA THR A 30 -17.76 -46.15 15.78
C THR A 30 -16.66 -47.19 15.78
N PHE A 31 -16.10 -47.49 14.62
CA PHE A 31 -14.82 -48.19 14.52
C PHE A 31 -13.68 -47.17 14.61
N LYS A 32 -12.85 -47.30 15.64
CA LYS A 32 -11.71 -46.42 15.91
C LYS A 32 -10.39 -47.18 15.79
N LEU A 33 -9.57 -46.79 14.83
CA LEU A 33 -8.23 -47.36 14.62
C LEU A 33 -7.18 -46.53 15.37
N SER A 34 -6.64 -47.07 16.46
CA SER A 34 -5.65 -46.41 17.32
C SER A 34 -4.28 -47.12 17.31
N THR A 35 -4.01 -47.91 16.28
CA THR A 35 -2.76 -48.67 16.09
C THR A 35 -2.12 -48.31 14.76
N THR A 36 -0.85 -48.68 14.54
CA THR A 36 -0.07 -48.36 13.34
C THR A 36 -0.46 -49.19 12.11
N ALA A 37 -1.63 -49.84 12.12
CA ALA A 37 -2.05 -50.75 11.07
C ALA A 37 -2.46 -50.01 9.80
N THR A 38 -2.15 -50.63 8.66
CA THR A 38 -2.70 -50.27 7.36
C THR A 38 -3.84 -51.21 7.02
N ILE A 39 -5.04 -50.68 6.82
CA ILE A 39 -6.24 -51.47 6.53
C ILE A 39 -6.99 -50.94 5.31
N THR A 40 -7.71 -51.84 4.63
CA THR A 40 -8.62 -51.49 3.54
C THR A 40 -10.02 -52.02 3.87
N PRO A 41 -10.76 -51.34 4.77
CA PRO A 41 -12.06 -51.83 5.25
C PRO A 41 -13.11 -51.91 4.16
N PHE A 42 -12.98 -51.11 3.09
CA PHE A 42 -13.96 -51.02 2.01
C PHE A 42 -13.28 -51.08 0.64
N THR A 43 -13.77 -51.93 -0.26
CA THR A 43 -13.31 -52.02 -1.66
C THR A 43 -14.42 -51.68 -2.66
N GLY A 44 -15.51 -51.08 -2.18
CA GLY A 44 -16.70 -50.71 -2.95
C GLY A 44 -17.26 -49.38 -2.47
N ASN A 45 -18.32 -48.89 -3.12
CA ASN A 45 -19.16 -47.83 -2.56
C ASN A 45 -19.66 -48.26 -1.18
N THR A 46 -19.54 -47.38 -0.19
CA THR A 46 -19.91 -47.69 1.20
C THR A 46 -20.80 -46.61 1.77
N THR A 47 -21.80 -47.01 2.54
CA THR A 47 -22.63 -46.10 3.33
C THR A 47 -22.21 -46.18 4.78
N LEU A 48 -22.04 -45.03 5.42
CA LEU A 48 -21.90 -44.89 6.87
C LEU A 48 -23.24 -44.36 7.43
N PRO A 49 -24.12 -45.22 7.97
CA PRO A 49 -25.39 -44.81 8.55
C PRO A 49 -25.25 -43.81 9.70
N LEU A 50 -26.33 -43.10 10.03
CA LEU A 50 -26.37 -42.06 11.07
C LEU A 50 -25.81 -42.52 12.43
N SER A 51 -26.10 -43.76 12.80
CA SER A 51 -25.64 -44.40 14.05
C SER A 51 -24.20 -44.90 14.00
N THR A 52 -23.44 -44.65 12.94
CA THR A 52 -22.09 -45.17 12.76
C THR A 52 -21.01 -44.10 12.73
N GLY A 53 -19.76 -44.53 12.96
CA GLY A 53 -18.60 -43.69 12.77
C GLY A 53 -17.38 -44.47 12.28
N LEU A 54 -16.51 -43.77 11.56
CA LEU A 54 -15.16 -44.22 11.25
C LEU A 54 -14.17 -43.21 11.84
N TRP A 55 -13.22 -43.69 12.64
CA TRP A 55 -12.24 -42.84 13.31
C TRP A 55 -10.80 -43.35 13.13
N VAL A 56 -9.93 -42.53 12.55
CA VAL A 56 -8.47 -42.78 12.50
C VAL A 56 -7.77 -41.92 13.57
N ASN A 57 -7.03 -42.58 14.47
CA ASN A 57 -6.51 -41.98 15.70
C ASN A 57 -5.06 -42.35 16.04
N ASN A 58 -4.26 -42.76 15.06
CA ASN A 58 -2.83 -43.04 15.27
C ASN A 58 -2.00 -42.48 14.12
N ALA A 59 -0.87 -41.84 14.42
CA ALA A 59 -0.06 -41.12 13.43
C ALA A 59 0.41 -41.98 12.26
N SER A 60 0.62 -43.27 12.46
CA SER A 60 1.04 -44.21 11.42
C SER A 60 -0.11 -45.09 10.90
N ALA A 61 -1.34 -44.93 11.41
CA ALA A 61 -2.50 -45.64 10.87
C ALA A 61 -2.78 -45.20 9.44
N VAL A 62 -3.10 -46.15 8.57
CA VAL A 62 -3.57 -45.87 7.21
C VAL A 62 -4.87 -46.63 6.96
N VAL A 63 -5.93 -45.91 6.62
CA VAL A 63 -7.21 -46.49 6.22
C VAL A 63 -7.44 -46.18 4.75
N ASN A 64 -7.55 -47.21 3.91
CA ASN A 64 -7.82 -47.06 2.48
C ASN A 64 -9.24 -47.49 2.15
N THR A 65 -9.89 -46.77 1.25
CA THR A 65 -11.14 -47.20 0.62
C THR A 65 -10.89 -47.27 -0.88
N THR A 66 -10.70 -48.47 -1.40
CA THR A 66 -10.10 -48.67 -2.74
C THR A 66 -11.10 -49.03 -3.83
N GLY A 67 -12.39 -48.75 -3.64
CA GLY A 67 -13.35 -49.04 -4.72
C GLY A 67 -14.67 -48.30 -4.69
N GLY A 68 -14.70 -47.08 -4.15
CA GLY A 68 -15.88 -46.26 -4.35
C GLY A 68 -15.98 -45.03 -3.46
N SER A 69 -17.11 -44.37 -3.60
CA SER A 69 -17.49 -43.23 -2.78
C SER A 69 -17.96 -43.67 -1.39
N ILE A 70 -17.78 -42.81 -0.41
CA ILE A 70 -18.43 -42.93 0.90
C ILE A 70 -19.66 -42.03 0.92
N THR A 71 -20.81 -42.64 1.19
CA THR A 71 -22.06 -41.93 1.52
C THR A 71 -22.14 -41.77 3.04
N LEU A 72 -22.11 -40.54 3.54
CA LEU A 72 -21.93 -40.24 4.97
C LEU A 72 -23.22 -39.67 5.59
N TYR A 73 -23.92 -40.47 6.37
CA TYR A 73 -24.98 -40.01 7.30
C TYR A 73 -24.45 -39.88 8.73
N GLY A 74 -23.50 -40.73 9.11
CA GLY A 74 -22.89 -40.75 10.45
C GLY A 74 -21.74 -39.75 10.60
N LYS A 75 -20.69 -40.17 11.31
CA LYS A 75 -19.49 -39.34 11.53
C LYS A 75 -18.23 -39.91 10.90
N LEU A 76 -17.38 -39.02 10.41
CA LEU A 76 -16.04 -39.33 9.97
C LEU A 76 -15.05 -38.48 10.77
N ASN A 77 -14.20 -39.13 11.55
CA ASN A 77 -13.24 -38.44 12.42
C ASN A 77 -11.80 -38.82 12.04
N VAL A 78 -10.94 -37.82 11.89
CA VAL A 78 -9.49 -38.03 11.80
C VAL A 78 -8.79 -37.11 12.79
N SER A 79 -8.22 -37.71 13.83
CA SER A 79 -7.39 -37.02 14.81
C SER A 79 -5.90 -37.26 14.56
N SER A 80 -5.55 -38.37 13.88
CA SER A 80 -4.19 -38.67 13.44
C SER A 80 -4.21 -39.74 12.34
N GLY A 81 -3.07 -39.97 11.69
CA GLY A 81 -2.94 -40.96 10.60
C GLY A 81 -3.50 -40.49 9.27
N THR A 82 -3.67 -41.41 8.33
CA THR A 82 -4.12 -41.13 6.97
C THR A 82 -5.39 -41.91 6.62
N LEU A 83 -6.40 -41.22 6.08
CA LEU A 83 -7.57 -41.83 5.47
C LEU A 83 -7.60 -41.50 3.97
N ASN A 84 -7.55 -42.52 3.12
CA ASN A 84 -7.65 -42.39 1.66
C ASN A 84 -9.05 -42.81 1.19
N ILE A 85 -9.79 -41.87 0.60
CA ILE A 85 -11.15 -42.05 0.10
C ILE A 85 -11.13 -42.17 -1.42
N GLY A 86 -11.36 -43.39 -1.92
CA GLY A 86 -11.34 -43.71 -3.33
C GLY A 86 -9.94 -43.81 -3.95
N ASN A 87 -9.90 -44.35 -5.16
CA ASN A 87 -8.69 -44.47 -5.99
C ASN A 87 -8.94 -44.17 -7.48
N ALA A 88 -10.16 -43.75 -7.84
CA ALA A 88 -10.57 -43.44 -9.20
C ALA A 88 -11.28 -42.10 -9.29
N THR A 89 -11.34 -41.55 -10.51
CA THR A 89 -12.11 -40.35 -10.85
C THR A 89 -13.55 -40.47 -10.32
N ASN A 90 -14.07 -39.39 -9.73
CA ASN A 90 -15.42 -39.32 -9.14
C ASN A 90 -15.68 -40.28 -7.97
N ASN A 91 -14.64 -40.79 -7.30
CA ASN A 91 -14.82 -41.37 -5.96
C ASN A 91 -14.82 -40.23 -4.93
N ASN A 92 -15.93 -40.11 -4.20
CA ASN A 92 -16.27 -38.94 -3.40
C ASN A 92 -16.47 -39.29 -1.93
N LEU A 93 -16.39 -38.29 -1.06
CA LEU A 93 -17.09 -38.30 0.21
C LEU A 93 -18.34 -37.44 0.04
N THR A 94 -19.52 -38.05 0.05
CA THR A 94 -20.79 -37.34 -0.12
C THR A 94 -21.53 -37.32 1.21
N SER A 95 -21.70 -36.14 1.80
CA SER A 95 -22.47 -35.97 3.02
C SER A 95 -23.97 -35.97 2.76
N TYR A 96 -24.69 -36.77 3.54
CA TYR A 96 -26.15 -36.86 3.61
C TYR A 96 -26.64 -36.38 4.99
N GLY A 97 -26.10 -35.27 5.49
CA GLY A 97 -26.32 -34.82 6.89
C GLY A 97 -25.22 -35.27 7.86
N GLY A 98 -24.20 -35.97 7.35
CA GLY A 98 -23.10 -36.47 8.15
C GLY A 98 -22.08 -35.39 8.54
N VAL A 99 -21.31 -35.72 9.58
CA VAL A 99 -20.33 -34.83 10.19
C VAL A 99 -18.91 -35.28 9.87
N VAL A 100 -18.10 -34.37 9.34
CA VAL A 100 -16.66 -34.59 9.14
C VAL A 100 -15.89 -33.76 10.17
N THR A 101 -15.03 -34.41 10.94
CA THR A 101 -14.21 -33.77 11.98
C THR A 101 -12.73 -34.07 11.79
N PHE A 102 -11.93 -33.02 11.70
CA PHE A 102 -10.48 -33.03 11.61
C PHE A 102 -9.86 -32.38 12.84
N ASN A 103 -9.12 -33.16 13.62
CA ASN A 103 -8.31 -32.64 14.72
C ASN A 103 -6.81 -32.93 14.54
N GLY A 104 -6.43 -33.51 13.40
CA GLY A 104 -5.07 -33.85 13.00
C GLY A 104 -5.06 -34.82 11.82
N GLY A 105 -3.92 -35.44 11.52
CA GLY A 105 -3.80 -36.44 10.45
C GLY A 105 -4.08 -35.90 9.05
N SER A 106 -4.45 -36.80 8.13
CA SER A 106 -4.73 -36.47 6.73
C SER A 106 -5.94 -37.24 6.19
N ILE A 107 -6.79 -36.56 5.41
CA ILE A 107 -7.77 -37.20 4.53
C ILE A 107 -7.43 -36.86 3.09
N ASN A 108 -7.28 -37.87 2.24
CA ASN A 108 -7.09 -37.70 0.81
C ASN A 108 -8.32 -38.22 0.08
N ILE A 109 -8.98 -37.39 -0.72
CA ILE A 109 -10.17 -37.79 -1.48
C ILE A 109 -9.85 -37.74 -2.97
N ALA A 110 -10.06 -38.88 -3.65
CA ALA A 110 -9.79 -39.03 -5.08
C ALA A 110 -10.45 -37.93 -5.93
N SER A 111 -11.64 -37.48 -5.52
CA SER A 111 -12.41 -36.47 -6.24
C SER A 111 -12.86 -35.31 -5.36
N ARG A 112 -13.95 -35.46 -4.58
CA ARG A 112 -14.58 -34.31 -3.91
C ARG A 112 -15.18 -34.64 -2.53
N LEU A 113 -15.23 -33.61 -1.69
CA LEU A 113 -16.15 -33.51 -0.56
C LEU A 113 -17.41 -32.81 -1.06
N ASP A 114 -18.51 -33.57 -1.16
CA ASP A 114 -19.76 -33.16 -1.79
C ASP A 114 -20.96 -33.34 -0.84
N LYS A 115 -22.14 -32.89 -1.27
CA LYS A 115 -23.42 -33.11 -0.58
C LYS A 115 -24.38 -33.94 -1.43
N ALA A 116 -25.37 -34.56 -0.78
CA ALA A 116 -26.41 -35.39 -1.40
C ALA A 116 -27.36 -34.67 -2.37
N GLY A 117 -27.32 -33.33 -2.41
CA GLY A 117 -28.30 -32.50 -3.12
C GLY A 117 -29.10 -31.61 -2.16
N THR A 118 -29.88 -30.68 -2.70
CA THR A 118 -30.77 -29.80 -1.91
C THR A 118 -31.95 -30.61 -1.33
N PRO A 119 -32.38 -30.39 -0.07
CA PRO A 119 -31.91 -29.41 0.92
C PRO A 119 -30.97 -30.03 1.98
N THR A 120 -30.07 -30.93 1.61
CA THR A 120 -29.28 -31.69 2.59
C THR A 120 -28.11 -30.86 3.13
N LEU A 121 -28.10 -30.66 4.45
CA LEU A 121 -27.03 -29.95 5.15
C LEU A 121 -25.78 -30.82 5.30
N SER A 122 -24.62 -30.17 5.38
CA SER A 122 -23.32 -30.79 5.64
C SER A 122 -22.64 -30.10 6.81
N PHE A 123 -21.92 -30.86 7.64
CA PHE A 123 -21.22 -30.33 8.82
C PHE A 123 -19.74 -30.66 8.75
N PHE A 124 -18.90 -29.62 8.77
CA PHE A 124 -17.46 -29.73 8.64
C PHE A 124 -16.76 -28.97 9.78
N ASN A 125 -15.89 -29.66 10.51
CA ASN A 125 -15.11 -29.09 11.61
C ASN A 125 -13.62 -29.42 11.42
N MET A 126 -12.76 -28.41 11.44
CA MET A 126 -11.31 -28.60 11.29
C MET A 126 -10.51 -27.73 12.25
N THR A 127 -9.71 -28.36 13.10
CA THR A 127 -8.82 -27.67 14.04
C THR A 127 -7.34 -27.90 13.73
N ASN A 128 -6.99 -28.97 13.01
CA ASN A 128 -5.63 -29.29 12.55
C ASN A 128 -5.68 -30.37 11.44
N GLY A 129 -4.53 -30.76 10.89
CA GLY A 129 -4.40 -31.80 9.86
C GLY A 129 -4.52 -31.28 8.43
N THR A 130 -4.60 -32.19 7.47
CA THR A 130 -4.66 -31.87 6.04
C THR A 130 -5.80 -32.61 5.34
N LEU A 131 -6.70 -31.87 4.68
CA LEU A 131 -7.66 -32.43 3.73
C LEU A 131 -7.15 -32.15 2.32
N THR A 132 -6.81 -33.19 1.56
CA THR A 132 -6.48 -33.03 0.14
C THR A 132 -7.59 -33.56 -0.75
N LEU A 133 -8.07 -32.69 -1.64
CA LEU A 133 -9.17 -32.95 -2.54
C LEU A 133 -8.70 -33.07 -3.99
N ASN A 134 -9.44 -33.87 -4.73
CA ASN A 134 -9.22 -34.12 -6.15
C ASN A 134 -7.83 -34.68 -6.44
N THR A 135 -7.46 -35.73 -5.70
CA THR A 135 -6.14 -36.36 -5.86
C THR A 135 -5.99 -37.11 -7.18
N VAL A 136 -7.11 -37.59 -7.75
CA VAL A 136 -7.17 -38.34 -9.01
C VAL A 136 -7.92 -37.57 -10.09
N GLY A 137 -9.18 -37.18 -9.86
CA GLY A 137 -10.00 -36.47 -10.85
C GLY A 137 -11.48 -36.26 -10.44
N SER A 138 -12.05 -35.13 -10.88
CA SER A 138 -13.48 -34.80 -10.74
C SER A 138 -14.01 -34.27 -12.06
N THR A 139 -14.96 -34.98 -12.68
CA THR A 139 -15.52 -34.63 -14.00
C THR A 139 -17.01 -34.28 -13.96
N THR A 140 -17.63 -34.29 -12.78
CA THR A 140 -19.05 -33.95 -12.62
C THR A 140 -19.27 -32.45 -12.75
N ALA A 141 -20.03 -32.02 -13.76
CA ALA A 141 -20.34 -30.60 -13.98
C ALA A 141 -21.09 -29.99 -12.78
N GLY A 142 -20.72 -28.76 -12.38
CA GLY A 142 -21.34 -28.06 -11.26
C GLY A 142 -20.96 -28.58 -9.87
N ALA A 143 -20.08 -29.58 -9.76
CA ALA A 143 -19.63 -30.14 -8.49
C ALA A 143 -18.15 -29.84 -8.24
N ALA A 144 -17.89 -28.88 -7.35
CA ALA A 144 -16.55 -28.49 -6.96
C ALA A 144 -15.86 -29.57 -6.09
N PRO A 145 -14.52 -29.70 -6.16
CA PRO A 145 -13.73 -30.52 -5.24
C PRO A 145 -14.06 -30.32 -3.76
N PHE A 146 -14.23 -29.07 -3.31
CA PHE A 146 -14.82 -28.75 -2.01
C PHE A 146 -16.15 -28.03 -2.24
N ARG A 147 -17.24 -28.57 -1.71
CA ARG A 147 -18.58 -28.00 -1.90
C ARG A 147 -19.39 -27.93 -0.61
N MET A 148 -19.71 -26.71 -0.18
CA MET A 148 -20.64 -26.37 0.90
C MET A 148 -21.51 -25.18 0.48
N ASP A 149 -22.44 -25.43 -0.44
CA ASP A 149 -23.32 -24.44 -1.06
C ASP A 149 -24.78 -24.51 -0.58
N GLU A 150 -25.13 -25.46 0.29
CA GLU A 150 -26.47 -25.51 0.90
C GLU A 150 -26.57 -24.50 2.05
N VAL A 151 -27.59 -23.63 1.99
CA VAL A 151 -27.84 -22.61 3.03
C VAL A 151 -28.14 -23.29 4.37
N GLY A 152 -27.37 -22.94 5.39
CA GLY A 152 -27.49 -23.52 6.73
C GLY A 152 -26.53 -24.67 7.01
N ALA A 153 -25.68 -25.05 6.05
CA ALA A 153 -24.56 -25.96 6.32
C ALA A 153 -23.63 -25.36 7.39
N THR A 154 -22.78 -26.17 8.06
CA THR A 154 -21.86 -25.66 9.08
C THR A 154 -20.40 -25.88 8.68
N PHE A 155 -19.63 -24.79 8.61
CA PHE A 155 -18.19 -24.83 8.35
C PHE A 155 -17.44 -24.14 9.49
N ASN A 156 -16.72 -24.93 10.28
CA ASN A 156 -15.85 -24.44 11.35
C ASN A 156 -14.39 -24.76 11.05
N MET A 157 -13.53 -23.75 11.03
CA MET A 157 -12.10 -23.92 10.79
C MET A 157 -11.29 -23.03 11.74
N THR A 158 -10.53 -23.65 12.63
CA THR A 158 -9.64 -22.95 13.56
C THR A 158 -8.16 -23.21 13.25
N GLY A 159 -7.86 -24.17 12.36
CA GLY A 159 -6.50 -24.58 12.00
C GLY A 159 -6.50 -25.64 10.89
N GLY A 160 -5.31 -26.15 10.55
CA GLY A 160 -5.12 -27.16 9.50
C GLY A 160 -5.21 -26.62 8.07
N THR A 161 -5.11 -27.50 7.07
CA THR A 161 -5.03 -27.11 5.65
C THR A 161 -6.01 -27.89 4.78
N ILE A 162 -6.80 -27.17 3.96
CA ILE A 162 -7.58 -27.75 2.87
C ILE A 162 -6.81 -27.50 1.57
N ILE A 163 -6.39 -28.56 0.89
CA ILE A 163 -5.66 -28.51 -0.38
C ILE A 163 -6.62 -28.87 -1.52
N ILE A 164 -6.76 -27.97 -2.49
CA ILE A 164 -7.37 -28.28 -3.79
C ILE A 164 -6.25 -28.56 -4.78
N ARG A 165 -5.95 -29.85 -5.03
CA ARG A 165 -4.81 -30.24 -5.88
C ARG A 165 -5.09 -30.02 -7.37
N ARG A 166 -6.33 -30.27 -7.79
CA ARG A 166 -6.78 -30.22 -9.19
C ARG A 166 -8.11 -29.50 -9.26
N SER A 167 -8.39 -28.87 -10.39
CA SER A 167 -9.73 -28.38 -10.67
C SER A 167 -10.70 -29.53 -10.99
N GLY A 168 -11.96 -29.33 -10.60
CA GLY A 168 -13.07 -30.12 -11.11
C GLY A 168 -13.54 -29.62 -12.48
N ALA A 169 -14.60 -30.25 -13.00
CA ALA A 169 -15.22 -29.83 -14.24
C ALA A 169 -15.58 -28.33 -14.22
N GLY A 170 -15.26 -27.62 -15.30
CA GLY A 170 -15.49 -26.18 -15.42
C GLY A 170 -14.55 -25.32 -14.57
N ASN A 171 -13.38 -25.83 -14.20
CA ASN A 171 -12.38 -25.16 -13.36
C ASN A 171 -12.80 -24.97 -11.89
N LEU A 172 -13.89 -25.59 -11.44
CA LEU A 172 -14.36 -25.48 -10.06
C LEU A 172 -13.31 -26.00 -9.07
N GLY A 173 -13.15 -25.33 -7.93
CA GLY A 173 -12.19 -25.71 -6.90
C GLY A 173 -12.81 -25.74 -5.51
N TYR A 174 -12.91 -24.56 -4.89
CA TYR A 174 -13.44 -24.37 -3.56
C TYR A 174 -14.74 -23.57 -3.63
N VAL A 175 -15.87 -24.16 -3.22
CA VAL A 175 -17.17 -23.51 -3.15
C VAL A 175 -17.71 -23.59 -1.72
N ASN A 176 -17.82 -22.46 -1.04
CA ASN A 176 -18.39 -22.35 0.30
C ASN A 176 -19.29 -21.11 0.40
N VAL A 177 -20.52 -21.24 -0.08
CA VAL A 177 -21.47 -20.12 -0.22
C VAL A 177 -22.72 -20.25 0.64
N GLY A 178 -22.96 -21.43 1.23
CA GLY A 178 -24.16 -21.72 2.02
C GLY A 178 -23.90 -21.90 3.52
N SER A 179 -22.64 -21.91 3.95
CA SER A 179 -22.33 -22.26 5.34
C SER A 179 -22.51 -21.12 6.34
N THR A 180 -22.90 -21.50 7.55
CA THR A 180 -22.98 -20.70 8.76
C THR A 180 -22.05 -21.34 9.79
N GLY A 181 -21.05 -20.64 10.30
CA GLY A 181 -20.00 -21.23 11.15
C GLY A 181 -18.87 -20.25 11.38
N THR A 182 -17.84 -20.65 12.12
CA THR A 182 -16.73 -19.77 12.54
C THR A 182 -15.41 -20.14 11.87
N VAL A 183 -14.71 -19.14 11.36
CA VAL A 183 -13.35 -19.29 10.85
C VAL A 183 -12.44 -18.37 11.65
N THR A 184 -11.48 -18.96 12.36
CA THR A 184 -10.50 -18.23 13.18
C THR A 184 -9.06 -18.59 12.83
N GLY A 185 -8.88 -19.42 11.80
CA GLY A 185 -7.57 -19.90 11.38
C GLY A 185 -7.67 -20.95 10.27
N GLY A 186 -6.54 -21.62 10.01
CA GLY A 186 -6.42 -22.62 8.96
C GLY A 186 -6.10 -22.04 7.59
N THR A 187 -5.81 -22.90 6.62
CA THR A 187 -5.33 -22.51 5.29
C THR A 187 -6.14 -23.17 4.19
N LEU A 188 -6.67 -22.37 3.26
CA LEU A 188 -7.03 -22.86 1.93
C LEU A 188 -5.78 -22.82 1.06
N GLN A 189 -5.32 -23.97 0.61
CA GLN A 189 -4.20 -24.09 -0.30
C GLN A 189 -4.68 -24.49 -1.70
N ILE A 190 -4.25 -23.73 -2.70
CA ILE A 190 -4.47 -24.03 -4.11
C ILE A 190 -3.19 -24.60 -4.71
N GLY A 191 -3.31 -25.84 -5.16
CA GLY A 191 -2.20 -26.60 -5.71
C GLY A 191 -1.18 -27.09 -4.67
N ASP A 192 -0.45 -28.11 -5.05
CA ASP A 192 0.71 -28.65 -4.33
C ASP A 192 1.73 -29.23 -5.33
N ALA A 193 2.75 -29.92 -4.81
CA ALA A 193 3.79 -30.55 -5.64
C ALA A 193 3.26 -31.62 -6.61
N SER A 194 2.05 -32.15 -6.39
CA SER A 194 1.39 -33.15 -7.24
C SER A 194 0.33 -32.53 -8.15
N THR A 195 0.20 -31.21 -8.20
CA THR A 195 -0.69 -30.51 -9.12
C THR A 195 -0.22 -30.67 -10.56
N PRO A 196 -1.04 -31.26 -11.46
CA PRO A 196 -0.74 -31.35 -12.89
C PRO A 196 -0.56 -29.98 -13.53
N ALA A 197 0.06 -29.91 -14.70
CA ALA A 197 0.20 -28.67 -15.45
C ALA A 197 -1.15 -27.99 -15.76
N ALA A 198 -1.12 -26.66 -15.86
CA ALA A 198 -2.21 -25.82 -16.35
C ALA A 198 -3.56 -25.99 -15.60
N GLN A 199 -3.53 -25.99 -14.27
CA GLN A 199 -4.73 -26.08 -13.45
C GLN A 199 -5.26 -24.68 -13.14
N THR A 200 -6.38 -24.30 -13.73
CA THR A 200 -7.17 -23.15 -13.27
C THR A 200 -8.17 -23.63 -12.22
N ILE A 201 -8.07 -23.12 -11.00
CA ILE A 201 -8.83 -23.58 -9.83
C ILE A 201 -9.62 -22.40 -9.26
N GLN A 202 -10.95 -22.46 -9.40
CA GLN A 202 -11.86 -21.41 -8.96
C GLN A 202 -12.09 -21.45 -7.45
N ILE A 203 -12.14 -20.26 -6.85
CA ILE A 203 -12.53 -20.03 -5.46
C ILE A 203 -13.81 -19.21 -5.44
N ASN A 204 -14.83 -19.71 -4.75
CA ASN A 204 -16.09 -19.03 -4.56
C ASN A 204 -16.55 -19.20 -3.11
N SER A 205 -16.40 -18.15 -2.30
CA SER A 205 -16.77 -18.21 -0.89
C SER A 205 -17.48 -16.94 -0.45
N THR A 206 -18.59 -17.08 0.27
CA THR A 206 -19.17 -15.99 1.07
C THR A 206 -18.71 -16.10 2.53
N LYS A 207 -18.16 -17.25 2.92
CA LYS A 207 -17.53 -17.46 4.22
C LYS A 207 -16.07 -17.03 4.18
N GLU A 208 -15.61 -16.39 5.24
CA GLU A 208 -14.20 -16.03 5.43
C GLU A 208 -13.30 -17.26 5.37
N ILE A 209 -12.06 -17.06 4.95
CA ILE A 209 -10.99 -18.06 4.99
C ILE A 209 -9.92 -17.58 5.98
N GLY A 210 -9.20 -18.49 6.64
CA GLY A 210 -8.06 -18.11 7.48
C GLY A 210 -6.94 -17.52 6.62
N ASN A 211 -6.12 -18.39 6.03
CA ASN A 211 -5.06 -18.05 5.09
C ASN A 211 -5.40 -18.54 3.68
N LEU A 212 -4.91 -17.84 2.65
CA LEU A 212 -4.84 -18.37 1.28
C LEU A 212 -3.39 -18.61 0.90
N LEU A 213 -3.11 -19.82 0.43
CA LEU A 213 -1.79 -20.22 -0.05
C LEU A 213 -1.89 -20.74 -1.48
N VAL A 214 -1.21 -20.10 -2.44
CA VAL A 214 -1.00 -20.67 -3.78
C VAL A 214 0.40 -21.30 -3.81
N ASN A 215 0.47 -22.61 -4.00
CA ASN A 215 1.70 -23.38 -3.75
C ASN A 215 2.04 -24.35 -4.88
N SER A 216 1.74 -23.97 -6.11
CA SER A 216 2.20 -24.69 -7.29
C SER A 216 2.33 -23.75 -8.48
N ALA A 217 3.47 -23.80 -9.18
CA ALA A 217 3.66 -23.08 -10.45
C ALA A 217 2.64 -23.49 -11.52
N ASN A 218 2.01 -24.66 -11.36
CA ASN A 218 0.98 -25.14 -12.28
C ASN A 218 -0.43 -24.65 -11.96
N ALA A 219 -0.62 -23.95 -10.84
CA ALA A 219 -1.92 -23.49 -10.38
C ALA A 219 -2.16 -22.01 -10.71
N ASN A 220 -3.33 -21.75 -11.29
CA ASN A 220 -3.95 -20.44 -11.41
C ASN A 220 -5.18 -20.42 -10.50
N ALA A 221 -5.00 -19.93 -9.27
CA ALA A 221 -6.08 -19.70 -8.31
C ALA A 221 -6.88 -18.47 -8.76
N ILE A 222 -8.15 -18.64 -9.09
CA ILE A 222 -8.97 -17.55 -9.64
C ILE A 222 -10.25 -17.36 -8.83
N LEU A 223 -10.58 -16.14 -8.44
CA LEU A 223 -11.86 -15.85 -7.80
C LEU A 223 -13.01 -15.98 -8.81
N MET A 224 -14.18 -16.43 -8.37
CA MET A 224 -15.31 -16.70 -9.27
C MET A 224 -16.34 -15.56 -9.32
N THR A 225 -17.22 -15.49 -8.32
CA THR A 225 -18.34 -14.51 -8.29
C THR A 225 -18.37 -13.65 -7.03
N ASN A 226 -17.78 -14.12 -5.93
CA ASN A 226 -17.79 -13.43 -4.64
C ASN A 226 -16.41 -12.86 -4.34
N SER A 227 -16.39 -11.65 -3.78
CA SER A 227 -15.18 -11.10 -3.16
C SER A 227 -14.74 -12.01 -2.01
N LEU A 228 -13.43 -12.11 -1.79
CA LEU A 228 -12.89 -13.02 -0.78
C LEU A 228 -12.38 -12.24 0.43
N VAL A 229 -12.79 -12.68 1.62
CA VAL A 229 -12.32 -12.14 2.89
C VAL A 229 -11.45 -13.18 3.58
N LEU A 230 -10.26 -12.76 3.98
CA LEU A 230 -9.28 -13.57 4.70
C LEU A 230 -9.03 -12.96 6.07
N THR A 231 -9.10 -13.75 7.12
CA THR A 231 -8.81 -13.25 8.48
C THR A 231 -7.30 -13.06 8.69
N ASN A 232 -6.47 -13.76 7.93
CA ASN A 232 -5.02 -13.82 8.08
C ASN A 232 -4.32 -13.58 6.72
N ASP A 233 -3.30 -14.38 6.39
CA ASP A 233 -2.33 -14.08 5.34
C ASP A 233 -2.78 -14.49 3.93
N VAL A 234 -2.31 -13.75 2.93
CA VAL A 234 -2.26 -14.18 1.53
C VAL A 234 -0.80 -14.49 1.19
N THR A 235 -0.54 -15.73 0.76
CA THR A 235 0.79 -16.16 0.30
C THR A 235 0.67 -16.79 -1.10
N VAL A 236 1.29 -16.16 -2.09
CA VAL A 236 1.52 -16.75 -3.41
C VAL A 236 2.95 -17.24 -3.43
N ASN A 237 3.18 -18.47 -2.96
CA ASN A 237 4.52 -19.05 -2.93
C ASN A 237 5.01 -19.41 -4.34
N SER A 238 4.10 -19.84 -5.20
CA SER A 238 4.32 -20.04 -6.64
C SER A 238 2.98 -20.04 -7.38
N GLY A 239 3.01 -19.96 -8.71
CA GLY A 239 1.80 -19.96 -9.54
C GLY A 239 1.16 -18.57 -9.62
N THR A 240 -0.16 -18.54 -9.82
CA THR A 240 -0.90 -17.29 -10.01
C THR A 240 -2.09 -17.20 -9.07
N LEU A 241 -2.25 -16.04 -8.43
CA LEU A 241 -3.50 -15.60 -7.81
C LEU A 241 -4.16 -14.55 -8.72
N ASN A 242 -5.35 -14.83 -9.21
CA ASN A 242 -6.12 -13.94 -10.05
C ASN A 242 -7.40 -13.50 -9.33
N ALA A 243 -7.48 -12.22 -9.00
CA ALA A 243 -8.63 -11.64 -8.31
C ALA A 243 -9.89 -11.59 -9.20
N ASN A 244 -9.75 -11.76 -10.53
CA ASN A 244 -10.86 -11.82 -11.48
C ASN A 244 -11.87 -10.67 -11.29
N ASN A 245 -11.37 -9.44 -11.18
CA ASN A 245 -12.17 -8.22 -11.00
C ASN A 245 -12.90 -8.10 -9.66
N LEU A 246 -12.66 -9.01 -8.72
CA LEU A 246 -13.31 -9.04 -7.40
C LEU A 246 -12.38 -8.49 -6.32
N ASN A 247 -12.97 -8.08 -5.21
CA ASN A 247 -12.20 -7.54 -4.09
C ASN A 247 -11.55 -8.67 -3.27
N LEU A 248 -10.40 -8.34 -2.69
CA LEU A 248 -9.72 -9.13 -1.67
C LEU A 248 -9.62 -8.30 -0.39
N THR A 249 -10.00 -8.85 0.74
CA THR A 249 -9.76 -8.25 2.05
C THR A 249 -8.93 -9.21 2.88
N LEU A 250 -7.85 -8.74 3.51
CA LEU A 250 -6.99 -9.56 4.37
C LEU A 250 -6.62 -8.86 5.67
N GLY A 251 -6.73 -9.63 6.76
CA GLY A 251 -6.30 -9.22 8.11
C GLY A 251 -4.82 -9.50 8.43
N GLY A 252 -4.14 -10.30 7.60
CA GLY A 252 -2.73 -10.68 7.76
C GLY A 252 -1.80 -10.11 6.69
N ASN A 253 -0.62 -10.70 6.54
CA ASN A 253 0.42 -10.24 5.63
C ASN A 253 0.17 -10.67 4.18
N TRP A 254 0.76 -9.91 3.26
CA TRP A 254 0.84 -10.26 1.85
C TRP A 254 2.26 -10.66 1.47
N LEU A 255 2.42 -11.87 0.94
CA LEU A 255 3.67 -12.36 0.36
C LEU A 255 3.40 -12.91 -1.04
N ASP A 256 3.98 -12.30 -2.08
CA ASP A 256 3.92 -12.79 -3.44
C ASP A 256 5.32 -13.08 -4.00
N ASN A 257 5.63 -14.38 -4.13
CA ASN A 257 6.79 -14.94 -4.82
C ASN A 257 6.44 -15.50 -6.22
N GLY A 258 5.16 -15.43 -6.61
CA GLY A 258 4.65 -15.84 -7.91
C GLY A 258 4.08 -14.65 -8.68
N THR A 259 2.82 -14.78 -9.10
CA THR A 259 2.12 -13.74 -9.87
C THR A 259 0.77 -13.43 -9.23
N PHE A 260 0.55 -12.17 -8.88
CA PHE A 260 -0.78 -11.62 -8.66
C PHE A 260 -1.34 -10.91 -9.91
N THR A 261 -2.58 -11.24 -10.28
CA THR A 261 -3.35 -10.56 -11.32
C THR A 261 -4.53 -9.82 -10.68
N PRO A 262 -4.47 -8.48 -10.55
CA PRO A 262 -5.44 -7.73 -9.73
C PRO A 262 -6.83 -7.56 -10.37
N GLY A 263 -6.95 -7.66 -11.69
CA GLY A 263 -8.19 -7.27 -12.39
C GLY A 263 -8.55 -5.81 -12.12
N ILE A 264 -9.83 -5.52 -11.88
CA ILE A 264 -10.32 -4.19 -11.46
C ILE A 264 -10.69 -4.09 -9.96
N GLY A 265 -10.47 -5.14 -9.18
CA GLY A 265 -10.88 -5.19 -7.77
C GLY A 265 -10.03 -4.31 -6.85
N THR A 266 -10.51 -4.12 -5.63
CA THR A 266 -9.75 -3.50 -4.53
C THR A 266 -9.12 -4.57 -3.66
N VAL A 267 -7.84 -4.42 -3.34
CA VAL A 267 -7.20 -5.16 -2.25
C VAL A 267 -7.20 -4.30 -0.99
N THR A 268 -7.76 -4.82 0.09
CA THR A 268 -7.99 -4.12 1.36
C THR A 268 -7.21 -4.77 2.48
N PHE A 269 -6.24 -4.05 3.05
CA PHE A 269 -5.46 -4.46 4.22
C PHE A 269 -6.13 -3.92 5.48
N ASP A 270 -6.87 -4.76 6.23
CA ASP A 270 -7.69 -4.34 7.38
C ASP A 270 -7.18 -4.82 8.74
N GLY A 271 -6.05 -5.54 8.76
CA GLY A 271 -5.36 -5.99 9.97
C GLY A 271 -4.78 -4.86 10.80
N THR A 272 -4.01 -5.18 11.85
CA THR A 272 -3.32 -4.16 12.64
C THR A 272 -2.01 -3.74 11.96
N ASN A 273 -0.95 -4.51 12.20
CA ASN A 273 0.32 -4.37 11.50
C ASN A 273 0.39 -5.42 10.39
N GLN A 274 0.73 -5.01 9.17
CA GLN A 274 0.79 -5.90 8.01
C GLN A 274 2.03 -5.56 7.17
N SER A 275 2.67 -6.58 6.59
CA SER A 275 3.70 -6.41 5.57
C SER A 275 3.15 -6.67 4.18
N ILE A 276 3.56 -5.86 3.20
CA ILE A 276 3.24 -6.03 1.78
C ILE A 276 4.52 -6.36 1.04
N THR A 277 4.77 -7.65 0.77
CA THR A 277 6.07 -8.12 0.31
C THR A 277 6.02 -8.78 -1.06
N LYS A 278 6.79 -8.19 -1.98
CA LYS A 278 7.23 -8.78 -3.23
C LYS A 278 8.54 -8.10 -3.64
N THR A 279 9.63 -8.84 -3.66
CA THR A 279 10.98 -8.27 -3.84
C THR A 279 11.14 -7.49 -5.15
N THR A 280 10.40 -7.87 -6.20
CA THR A 280 10.41 -7.21 -7.51
C THR A 280 9.38 -6.07 -7.65
N GLY A 281 8.62 -5.80 -6.59
CA GLY A 281 7.49 -4.88 -6.57
C GLY A 281 6.16 -5.54 -6.90
N GLU A 282 5.10 -5.06 -6.23
CA GLU A 282 3.75 -5.57 -6.42
C GLU A 282 2.85 -4.57 -7.14
N THR A 283 1.91 -5.08 -7.94
CA THR A 283 0.87 -4.27 -8.60
C THR A 283 -0.52 -4.66 -8.11
N PHE A 284 -1.21 -3.69 -7.52
CA PHE A 284 -2.63 -3.76 -7.23
C PHE A 284 -3.42 -2.97 -8.27
N ASN A 285 -4.73 -3.20 -8.37
CA ASN A 285 -5.59 -2.25 -9.10
C ASN A 285 -5.93 -1.08 -8.18
N HIS A 286 -6.90 -1.24 -7.27
CA HIS A 286 -7.06 -0.32 -6.14
C HIS A 286 -6.42 -0.91 -4.88
N LEU A 287 -5.79 -0.06 -4.07
CA LEU A 287 -5.23 -0.44 -2.78
C LEU A 287 -5.88 0.40 -1.67
N SER A 288 -6.47 -0.27 -0.68
CA SER A 288 -7.06 0.37 0.49
C SER A 288 -6.38 -0.13 1.76
N LEU A 289 -5.78 0.77 2.52
CA LEU A 289 -5.14 0.50 3.80
C LEU A 289 -6.08 0.96 4.92
N THR A 290 -6.54 0.05 5.76
CA THR A 290 -7.55 0.29 6.79
C THR A 290 -7.13 -0.32 8.13
N GLY A 291 -8.00 -0.27 9.13
CA GLY A 291 -7.70 -0.68 10.48
C GLY A 291 -6.73 0.30 11.14
N THR A 292 -6.21 -0.10 12.29
CA THR A 292 -5.20 0.66 13.04
C THR A 292 -3.81 0.11 12.77
N GLY A 293 -2.76 0.92 12.83
CA GLY A 293 -1.38 0.43 12.80
C GLY A 293 -0.73 0.47 11.42
N THR A 294 0.45 -0.15 11.31
CA THR A 294 1.37 0.10 10.20
C THR A 294 1.31 -0.95 9.11
N LYS A 295 1.17 -0.48 7.87
CA LYS A 295 1.28 -1.26 6.64
C LYS A 295 2.67 -0.99 6.06
N THR A 296 3.56 -1.95 6.22
CA THR A 296 4.98 -1.81 5.90
C THR A 296 5.26 -2.41 4.53
N LEU A 297 5.89 -1.63 3.64
CA LEU A 297 6.30 -2.13 2.33
C LEU A 297 7.56 -2.99 2.44
N GLY A 298 7.55 -4.16 1.78
CA GLY A 298 8.70 -5.03 1.55
C GLY A 298 9.19 -5.02 0.10
N GLY A 299 8.73 -4.05 -0.69
CA GLY A 299 9.01 -3.87 -2.11
C GLY A 299 8.28 -2.63 -2.64
N ASN A 300 8.60 -2.20 -3.87
CA ASN A 300 7.86 -1.12 -4.52
C ASN A 300 6.38 -1.51 -4.69
N VAL A 301 5.49 -0.52 -4.62
CA VAL A 301 4.04 -0.75 -4.84
C VAL A 301 3.56 0.10 -6.01
N THR A 302 2.83 -0.52 -6.92
CA THR A 302 2.08 0.14 -7.98
C THR A 302 0.59 -0.07 -7.78
N THR A 303 -0.22 0.98 -7.95
CA THR A 303 -1.67 0.89 -8.10
C THR A 303 -2.06 1.35 -9.49
N ASN A 304 -2.81 0.54 -10.24
CA ASN A 304 -3.39 1.00 -11.51
C ASN A 304 -4.51 2.03 -11.29
N GLY A 305 -5.21 1.89 -10.18
CA GLY A 305 -6.24 2.78 -9.69
C GLY A 305 -5.80 3.55 -8.45
N ASP A 306 -6.77 3.89 -7.61
CA ASP A 306 -6.59 4.69 -6.41
C ASP A 306 -5.76 3.96 -5.33
N LEU A 307 -4.96 4.75 -4.61
CA LEU A 307 -4.35 4.36 -3.34
C LEU A 307 -5.03 5.15 -2.23
N THR A 308 -5.63 4.45 -1.28
CA THR A 308 -6.30 5.05 -0.11
C THR A 308 -5.64 4.60 1.18
N ILE A 309 -5.17 5.56 1.98
CA ILE A 309 -4.77 5.37 3.38
C ILE A 309 -5.94 5.85 4.23
N ASN A 310 -6.69 4.95 4.86
CA ASN A 310 -7.84 5.33 5.69
C ASN A 310 -7.40 5.89 7.05
N ALA A 311 -8.34 6.52 7.75
CA ALA A 311 -8.11 7.01 9.10
C ALA A 311 -7.54 5.91 10.01
N ALA A 312 -6.60 6.29 10.86
CA ALA A 312 -5.83 5.43 11.78
C ALA A 312 -4.87 4.40 11.15
N ALA A 313 -4.87 4.23 9.81
CA ALA A 313 -3.86 3.44 9.12
C ALA A 313 -2.58 4.26 8.89
N ILE A 314 -1.43 3.58 8.91
CA ILE A 314 -0.13 4.15 8.59
C ILE A 314 0.45 3.39 7.40
N LEU A 315 0.83 4.07 6.32
CA LEU A 315 1.66 3.49 5.26
C LEU A 315 3.13 3.84 5.52
N ASP A 316 3.99 2.84 5.65
CA ASP A 316 5.43 3.00 5.85
C ASP A 316 6.23 2.36 4.71
N ILE A 317 6.96 3.19 3.98
CA ILE A 317 7.81 2.72 2.87
C ILE A 317 9.20 2.23 3.31
N THR A 318 9.49 2.33 4.62
CA THR A 318 10.74 1.92 5.28
C THR A 318 11.99 2.70 4.88
N THR A 319 13.09 2.46 5.59
CA THR A 319 14.42 3.01 5.28
C THR A 319 14.99 2.50 3.95
N ASN A 320 14.37 1.49 3.33
CA ASN A 320 14.70 1.05 1.98
C ASN A 320 14.19 2.01 0.91
N ASN A 321 13.35 2.98 1.28
CA ASN A 321 12.84 4.04 0.39
C ASN A 321 12.10 3.48 -0.83
N TYR A 322 11.27 2.46 -0.61
CA TYR A 322 10.48 1.85 -1.69
C TYR A 322 9.58 2.90 -2.36
N ASN A 323 9.46 2.81 -3.68
CA ASN A 323 8.62 3.72 -4.45
C ASN A 323 7.15 3.31 -4.40
N VAL A 324 6.29 4.33 -4.51
CA VAL A 324 4.84 4.16 -4.65
C VAL A 324 4.40 4.81 -5.97
N ASN A 325 3.89 4.01 -6.90
CA ASN A 325 3.40 4.45 -8.20
C ASN A 325 1.86 4.40 -8.19
N VAL A 326 1.21 5.50 -8.55
CA VAL A 326 -0.24 5.66 -8.48
C VAL A 326 -0.79 6.02 -9.85
N GLY A 327 -1.67 5.17 -10.38
CA GLY A 327 -2.32 5.32 -11.68
C GLY A 327 -3.63 6.11 -11.65
N SER A 328 -4.20 6.37 -10.47
CA SER A 328 -5.39 7.23 -10.28
C SER A 328 -5.21 8.14 -9.06
N ASN A 329 -6.12 8.19 -8.09
CA ASN A 329 -6.08 9.20 -7.03
C ASN A 329 -5.24 8.74 -5.83
N TRP A 330 -4.56 9.70 -5.19
CA TRP A 330 -3.97 9.53 -3.87
C TRP A 330 -4.90 10.12 -2.82
N ILE A 331 -5.40 9.27 -1.93
CA ILE A 331 -6.29 9.66 -0.83
C ILE A 331 -5.64 9.28 0.50
N ASN A 332 -5.12 10.27 1.23
CA ASN A 332 -4.56 10.09 2.55
C ASN A 332 -5.47 10.68 3.63
N ASN A 333 -6.15 9.80 4.37
CA ASN A 333 -6.91 10.11 5.58
C ASN A 333 -6.21 9.60 6.85
N GLY A 334 -5.05 8.96 6.71
CA GLY A 334 -4.27 8.39 7.79
C GLY A 334 -2.92 9.07 7.91
N ASN A 335 -1.86 8.28 8.07
CA ASN A 335 -0.48 8.75 8.10
C ASN A 335 0.37 8.09 7.01
N PHE A 336 1.31 8.85 6.44
CA PHE A 336 2.27 8.37 5.46
C PHE A 336 3.68 8.67 5.93
N LEU A 337 4.46 7.61 6.19
CA LEU A 337 5.87 7.71 6.55
C LEU A 337 6.70 7.62 5.26
N ALA A 338 6.98 8.78 4.67
CA ALA A 338 7.58 8.89 3.33
C ALA A 338 9.09 8.64 3.26
N GLN A 339 9.80 8.61 4.41
CA GLN A 339 11.25 8.38 4.49
C GLN A 339 12.03 9.17 3.40
N ASN A 340 12.83 8.51 2.56
CA ASN A 340 13.43 9.13 1.37
C ASN A 340 12.82 8.67 0.05
N GLY A 341 11.67 7.99 0.06
CA GLY A 341 11.09 7.42 -1.15
C GLY A 341 10.32 8.43 -2.00
N THR A 342 9.90 7.95 -3.16
CA THR A 342 9.22 8.77 -4.17
C THR A 342 7.80 8.27 -4.40
N VAL A 343 6.85 9.20 -4.39
CA VAL A 343 5.49 8.95 -4.89
C VAL A 343 5.41 9.44 -6.32
N THR A 344 5.07 8.55 -7.25
CA THR A 344 4.96 8.84 -8.68
C THR A 344 3.50 8.79 -9.12
N PHE A 345 3.01 9.88 -9.68
CA PHE A 345 1.69 9.99 -10.30
C PHE A 345 1.82 9.75 -11.80
N ASN A 346 1.44 8.56 -12.26
CA ASN A 346 1.66 8.08 -13.64
C ASN A 346 0.39 7.52 -14.29
N GLY A 347 -0.77 8.07 -13.93
CA GLY A 347 -2.05 7.73 -14.54
C GLY A 347 -2.17 8.14 -16.00
N THR A 348 -3.30 7.76 -16.61
CA THR A 348 -3.67 8.14 -17.99
C THR A 348 -4.82 9.16 -18.03
N VAL A 349 -5.41 9.47 -16.88
CA VAL A 349 -6.46 10.47 -16.67
C VAL A 349 -6.00 11.46 -15.61
N ALA A 350 -6.62 12.64 -15.53
CA ALA A 350 -6.24 13.64 -14.54
C ALA A 350 -6.39 13.05 -13.11
N GLN A 351 -5.33 13.18 -12.31
CA GLN A 351 -5.27 12.62 -10.97
C GLN A 351 -5.58 13.69 -9.91
N THR A 352 -6.13 13.26 -8.77
CA THR A 352 -6.24 14.09 -7.57
C THR A 352 -5.31 13.59 -6.47
N ILE A 353 -4.79 14.56 -5.71
CA ILE A 353 -3.91 14.32 -4.57
C ILE A 353 -4.56 15.00 -3.37
N GLY A 354 -4.99 14.22 -2.39
CA GLY A 354 -5.67 14.76 -1.21
C GLY A 354 -6.01 13.71 -0.18
N GLY A 355 -7.25 13.79 0.33
CA GLY A 355 -7.67 13.15 1.57
C GLY A 355 -7.75 14.18 2.71
N THR A 356 -8.14 13.74 3.89
CA THR A 356 -8.35 14.58 5.06
C THR A 356 -7.07 14.92 5.83
N SER A 357 -6.00 14.13 5.64
CA SER A 357 -4.68 14.39 6.21
C SER A 357 -3.80 15.16 5.25
N ILE A 358 -2.95 16.05 5.78
CA ILE A 358 -1.85 16.65 5.02
C ILE A 358 -0.80 15.56 4.81
N THR A 359 -0.44 15.30 3.56
CA THR A 359 0.64 14.35 3.25
C THR A 359 1.98 15.08 3.23
N ASN A 360 2.93 14.57 4.01
CA ASN A 360 4.34 14.98 3.99
C ASN A 360 5.09 14.11 2.96
N PHE A 361 5.09 14.52 1.70
CA PHE A 361 5.84 13.81 0.66
C PHE A 361 7.32 14.13 0.74
N ARG A 362 8.20 13.13 0.71
CA ARG A 362 9.62 13.41 0.45
C ARG A 362 9.82 13.87 -0.99
N ASN A 363 9.56 12.98 -1.95
CA ASN A 363 9.71 13.29 -3.38
C ASN A 363 8.42 13.00 -4.11
N ILE A 364 8.07 13.87 -5.05
CA ILE A 364 6.94 13.70 -5.95
C ILE A 364 7.47 13.67 -7.39
N THR A 365 7.01 12.69 -8.17
CA THR A 365 7.19 12.70 -9.62
C THR A 365 5.83 12.74 -10.29
N LEU A 366 5.56 13.75 -11.12
CA LEU A 366 4.41 13.77 -12.01
C LEU A 366 4.84 13.30 -13.40
N ASN A 367 4.27 12.19 -13.84
CA ASN A 367 4.51 11.56 -15.13
C ASN A 367 3.17 11.19 -15.79
N ASN A 368 2.27 12.16 -15.92
CA ASN A 368 0.93 11.95 -16.44
C ASN A 368 0.53 13.16 -17.29
N SER A 369 0.41 12.98 -18.60
CA SER A 369 0.08 14.06 -19.54
C SER A 369 -1.28 14.75 -19.28
N ALA A 370 -2.21 14.08 -18.58
CA ALA A 370 -3.48 14.67 -18.16
C ALA A 370 -3.36 15.53 -16.89
N GLY A 371 -2.22 15.48 -16.20
CA GLY A 371 -1.89 16.28 -15.03
C GLY A 371 -2.38 15.70 -13.70
N ALA A 372 -2.07 16.42 -12.63
CA ALA A 372 -2.53 16.14 -11.27
C ALA A 372 -2.91 17.43 -10.55
N SER A 373 -3.93 17.37 -9.70
CA SER A 373 -4.42 18.52 -8.93
C SER A 373 -4.52 18.21 -7.45
N LEU A 374 -4.16 19.18 -6.61
CA LEU A 374 -4.39 19.09 -5.18
C LEU A 374 -5.88 19.28 -4.86
N THR A 375 -6.36 18.51 -3.89
CA THR A 375 -7.71 18.64 -3.33
C THR A 375 -7.71 18.88 -1.82
N ASN A 376 -6.52 18.89 -1.21
CA ASN A 376 -6.26 19.33 0.15
C ASN A 376 -4.81 19.83 0.25
N ALA A 377 -4.44 20.55 1.30
CA ALA A 377 -3.09 21.02 1.55
C ALA A 377 -2.06 19.87 1.60
N GLN A 378 -0.88 20.07 1.02
CA GLN A 378 0.20 19.08 0.98
C GLN A 378 1.56 19.73 1.26
N ASN A 379 2.49 18.94 1.79
CA ASN A 379 3.87 19.36 2.03
C ASN A 379 4.84 18.54 1.16
N LEU A 380 5.88 19.21 0.67
CA LEU A 380 7.01 18.59 0.01
C LEU A 380 8.28 18.85 0.81
N LEU A 381 9.04 17.80 1.12
CA LEU A 381 10.29 17.90 1.89
C LEU A 381 11.56 17.74 1.03
N GLY A 382 11.40 17.36 -0.24
CA GLY A 382 12.48 17.05 -1.16
C GLY A 382 12.21 17.64 -2.53
N THR A 383 12.18 16.83 -3.58
CA THR A 383 12.07 17.33 -4.96
C THR A 383 10.71 17.03 -5.58
N LEU A 384 10.11 18.03 -6.22
CA LEU A 384 9.02 17.87 -7.19
C LEU A 384 9.64 17.75 -8.59
N THR A 385 9.46 16.61 -9.23
CA THR A 385 9.90 16.34 -10.60
C THR A 385 8.70 16.29 -11.52
N LEU A 386 8.72 17.10 -12.57
CA LEU A 386 7.64 17.17 -13.56
C LEU A 386 8.16 16.59 -14.88
N SER A 387 7.86 15.31 -15.14
CA SER A 387 8.23 14.66 -16.39
C SER A 387 7.21 14.93 -17.49
N PHE A 388 5.92 14.81 -17.18
CA PHE A 388 4.79 15.12 -18.06
C PHE A 388 3.58 15.54 -17.22
N GLY A 389 2.75 16.45 -17.74
CA GLY A 389 1.54 16.96 -17.12
C GLY A 389 1.71 18.28 -16.38
N THR A 390 0.57 18.92 -16.10
CA THR A 390 0.52 20.07 -15.20
C THR A 390 0.23 19.61 -13.77
N PHE A 391 1.07 20.01 -12.81
CA PHE A 391 0.80 19.93 -11.38
C PHE A 391 0.06 21.19 -10.95
N ALA A 392 -1.22 21.10 -10.63
CA ALA A 392 -2.03 22.24 -10.21
C ALA A 392 -2.22 22.22 -8.69
N THR A 393 -1.79 23.29 -8.01
CA THR A 393 -2.09 23.44 -6.57
C THR A 393 -3.55 23.72 -6.32
N ASN A 394 -4.29 24.17 -7.34
CA ASN A 394 -5.76 24.24 -7.34
C ASN A 394 -6.34 25.02 -6.14
N GLY A 395 -5.67 26.11 -5.75
CA GLY A 395 -6.04 26.95 -4.61
C GLY A 395 -5.74 26.33 -3.24
N GLN A 396 -5.15 25.13 -3.19
CA GLN A 396 -4.69 24.50 -1.96
C GLN A 396 -3.29 24.97 -1.59
N VAL A 397 -3.00 24.95 -0.29
CA VAL A 397 -1.66 25.22 0.23
C VAL A 397 -0.72 24.08 -0.19
N PHE A 398 0.33 24.42 -0.93
CA PHE A 398 1.40 23.49 -1.26
C PHE A 398 2.72 24.05 -0.75
N THR A 399 3.18 23.52 0.38
CA THR A 399 4.37 24.03 1.07
C THR A 399 5.61 23.28 0.63
N LEU A 400 6.57 24.01 0.07
CA LEU A 400 7.94 23.55 -0.11
C LEU A 400 8.67 23.78 1.20
N VAL A 401 8.79 22.71 1.99
CA VAL A 401 9.30 22.78 3.36
C VAL A 401 10.80 23.09 3.37
N SER A 402 11.20 23.95 4.29
CA SER A 402 12.58 24.26 4.60
C SER A 402 12.77 24.11 6.11
N ASP A 403 13.72 23.26 6.50
CA ASP A 403 14.08 23.02 7.89
C ASP A 403 15.59 22.70 7.99
N ALA A 404 16.07 22.39 9.19
CA ALA A 404 17.47 22.04 9.44
C ALA A 404 17.98 20.81 8.66
N SER A 405 17.08 19.97 8.12
CA SER A 405 17.43 18.81 7.30
C SER A 405 17.55 19.12 5.82
N GLY A 406 17.04 20.28 5.37
CA GLY A 406 17.15 20.72 3.99
C GLY A 406 15.98 21.60 3.53
N THR A 407 16.02 21.96 2.24
CA THR A 407 14.98 22.78 1.59
C THR A 407 14.45 22.06 0.37
N ALA A 408 13.12 21.99 0.27
CA ALA A 408 12.44 21.41 -0.87
C ALA A 408 12.64 22.27 -2.14
N ARG A 409 12.53 21.65 -3.31
CA ARG A 409 12.74 22.30 -4.60
C ARG A 409 11.85 21.75 -5.70
N ILE A 410 11.68 22.56 -6.75
CA ILE A 410 11.15 22.09 -8.04
C ILE A 410 12.34 21.77 -8.96
N ALA A 411 12.36 20.57 -9.53
CA ALA A 411 13.35 20.20 -10.53
C ALA A 411 13.19 21.01 -11.82
N THR A 412 14.19 20.97 -12.70
CA THR A 412 14.09 21.59 -14.02
C THR A 412 12.81 21.15 -14.74
N ILE A 413 12.00 22.12 -15.16
CA ILE A 413 10.77 21.88 -15.90
C ILE A 413 11.12 21.75 -17.38
N PRO A 414 10.80 20.63 -18.04
CA PRO A 414 10.95 20.49 -19.49
C PRO A 414 10.22 21.61 -20.24
N PRO A 415 10.76 22.11 -21.37
CA PRO A 415 10.17 23.22 -22.12
C PRO A 415 8.79 22.91 -22.71
N PHE A 416 8.42 21.63 -22.82
CA PHE A 416 7.14 21.18 -23.35
C PHE A 416 6.59 20.03 -22.53
N GLY A 417 5.26 20.00 -22.38
CA GLY A 417 4.53 18.86 -21.85
C GLY A 417 4.54 18.71 -20.33
N ALA A 418 5.20 19.59 -19.58
CA ALA A 418 5.23 19.60 -18.12
C ALA A 418 5.08 21.02 -17.58
N ASP A 419 4.32 21.21 -16.49
CA ASP A 419 4.15 22.52 -15.87
C ASP A 419 3.70 22.44 -14.39
N ILE A 420 3.82 23.55 -13.65
CA ILE A 420 3.19 23.77 -12.35
C ILE A 420 2.32 25.03 -12.37
N THR A 421 1.11 24.98 -11.83
CA THR A 421 0.18 26.13 -11.78
C THR A 421 -0.42 26.33 -10.39
N GLY A 422 -0.83 27.57 -10.10
CA GLY A 422 -1.31 27.99 -8.79
C GLY A 422 -0.17 28.43 -7.85
N ASN A 423 -0.54 28.81 -6.64
CA ASN A 423 0.41 29.31 -5.64
C ASN A 423 1.13 28.16 -4.94
N ILE A 424 2.40 28.36 -4.65
CA ILE A 424 3.18 27.55 -3.70
C ILE A 424 3.53 28.43 -2.49
N THR A 425 3.72 27.81 -1.34
CA THR A 425 4.34 28.44 -0.16
C THR A 425 5.79 27.99 -0.13
N MET A 426 6.72 28.88 -0.43
CA MET A 426 8.15 28.59 -0.41
C MET A 426 8.73 28.98 0.94
N GLN A 427 9.25 27.99 1.68
CA GLN A 427 9.91 28.25 2.95
C GLN A 427 11.42 28.46 2.78
N ARG A 428 11.98 29.26 3.68
CA ARG A 428 13.41 29.40 3.90
C ARG A 428 13.67 29.40 5.40
N TYR A 429 14.23 28.30 5.88
CA TYR A 429 14.69 28.16 7.24
C TYR A 429 15.96 28.98 7.48
N ILE A 430 15.99 29.65 8.63
CA ILE A 430 17.10 30.43 9.15
C ILE A 430 17.51 29.79 10.48
N ASP A 431 18.77 29.38 10.60
CA ASP A 431 19.32 28.82 11.83
C ASP A 431 19.40 29.84 12.98
N ALA A 432 19.51 29.33 14.20
CA ALA A 432 19.83 30.17 15.36
C ALA A 432 21.19 30.84 15.18
N GLY A 433 21.28 32.12 15.56
CA GLY A 433 22.52 32.88 15.37
C GLY A 433 22.39 34.34 15.77
N ALA A 434 23.23 35.19 15.19
CA ALA A 434 23.11 36.63 15.35
C ALA A 434 21.91 37.16 14.56
N THR A 435 21.16 38.09 15.16
CA THR A 435 20.26 38.96 14.39
C THR A 435 21.14 39.85 13.52
N ASN A 436 20.96 39.75 12.20
CA ASN A 436 21.83 40.44 11.26
C ASN A 436 21.10 40.71 9.95
N TRP A 437 21.76 41.48 9.10
CA TRP A 437 21.35 41.71 7.74
C TRP A 437 21.46 40.45 6.88
N ARG A 438 20.52 40.26 5.97
CA ARG A 438 20.46 39.16 5.01
C ARG A 438 20.04 39.68 3.64
N PHE A 439 20.53 39.03 2.60
CA PHE A 439 20.04 39.27 1.24
C PHE A 439 18.93 38.26 0.94
N LEU A 440 17.72 38.78 0.74
CA LEU A 440 16.53 37.99 0.44
C LEU A 440 16.05 38.26 -0.99
N THR A 441 15.30 37.31 -1.52
CA THR A 441 14.59 37.38 -2.80
C THR A 441 13.44 36.38 -2.75
N THR A 442 12.54 36.42 -3.72
CA THR A 442 11.38 35.54 -3.76
C THR A 442 11.45 34.56 -4.93
N ALA A 443 11.15 33.30 -4.62
CA ALA A 443 11.00 32.22 -5.60
C ALA A 443 9.60 32.19 -6.26
N VAL A 444 8.74 33.11 -5.85
CA VAL A 444 7.35 33.25 -6.30
C VAL A 444 7.11 34.69 -6.75
N SER A 445 6.10 34.89 -7.58
CA SER A 445 5.73 36.21 -8.10
C SER A 445 4.60 36.85 -7.28
N GLY A 446 4.50 38.18 -7.35
CA GLY A 446 3.40 38.92 -6.72
C GLY A 446 3.57 39.18 -5.21
N THR A 447 4.78 39.01 -4.69
CA THR A 447 5.08 39.20 -3.26
C THR A 447 5.23 40.67 -2.89
N THR A 448 4.90 40.97 -1.64
CA THR A 448 5.14 42.27 -1.00
C THR A 448 5.88 42.09 0.30
N LEU A 449 6.32 43.18 0.93
CA LEU A 449 6.93 43.10 2.26
C LEU A 449 5.97 42.59 3.34
N ALA A 450 4.65 42.58 3.07
CA ALA A 450 3.67 41.96 3.95
C ALA A 450 3.89 40.45 4.13
N ASP A 451 4.39 39.77 3.10
CA ASP A 451 4.69 38.32 3.14
C ASP A 451 5.95 37.98 3.96
N TRP A 452 6.66 38.98 4.49
CA TRP A 452 7.83 38.77 5.34
C TRP A 452 7.63 39.28 6.78
N ASN A 453 6.73 40.24 6.95
CA ASN A 453 6.49 40.89 8.25
C ASN A 453 5.81 39.97 9.26
N ASP A 454 5.15 38.91 8.83
CA ASP A 454 4.59 37.89 9.72
C ASP A 454 5.65 36.92 10.27
N ASP A 455 6.82 36.82 9.63
CA ASP A 455 7.90 35.91 10.01
C ASP A 455 8.95 36.55 10.93
N PHE A 456 9.22 37.84 10.77
CA PHE A 456 10.17 38.59 11.60
C PHE A 456 9.81 40.07 11.70
N ILE A 457 10.29 40.71 12.77
CA ILE A 457 9.97 42.09 13.09
C ILE A 457 10.53 43.04 12.02
N THR A 458 9.70 43.97 11.53
CA THR A 458 10.14 45.05 10.62
C THR A 458 9.96 46.45 11.20
N SER A 459 10.70 47.44 10.70
CA SER A 459 10.67 48.82 11.17
C SER A 459 10.95 49.86 10.09
N GLY A 460 10.54 51.10 10.35
CA GLY A 460 10.99 52.30 9.64
C GLY A 460 10.25 52.66 8.35
N PHE A 461 9.15 51.97 8.04
CA PHE A 461 8.30 52.26 6.87
C PHE A 461 6.82 52.04 7.17
N ILE A 462 5.92 52.62 6.36
CA ILE A 462 4.48 52.58 6.62
C ILE A 462 3.96 51.14 6.63
N GLY A 463 3.32 50.72 7.72
CA GLY A 463 2.74 49.38 7.84
C GLY A 463 3.68 48.30 8.37
N SER A 464 4.96 48.61 8.62
CA SER A 464 5.84 47.76 9.44
C SER A 464 5.36 47.67 10.89
N ASP A 465 5.89 46.71 11.67
CA ASP A 465 5.56 46.57 13.10
C ASP A 465 5.96 47.81 13.92
N TYR A 466 7.11 48.40 13.58
CA TYR A 466 7.66 49.59 14.24
C TYR A 466 7.96 50.73 13.24
N PRO A 467 6.94 51.40 12.68
CA PRO A 467 7.10 52.33 11.55
C PRO A 467 7.84 53.63 11.91
N LEU A 468 7.86 53.99 13.19
CA LEU A 468 8.47 55.23 13.70
C LEU A 468 9.67 54.98 14.62
N TRP A 469 10.18 53.75 14.69
CA TRP A 469 11.31 53.43 15.56
C TRP A 469 12.64 53.88 14.94
N PRO A 470 13.62 54.39 15.73
CA PRO A 470 13.51 54.68 17.15
C PRO A 470 12.78 55.99 17.44
N THR A 471 12.71 56.91 16.47
CA THR A 471 11.96 58.17 16.60
C THR A 471 11.25 58.55 15.30
N PRO A 472 10.11 59.26 15.36
CA PRO A 472 9.41 59.71 14.14
C PRO A 472 10.24 60.65 13.24
N ALA A 473 11.21 61.37 13.81
CA ALA A 473 12.05 62.31 13.06
C ALA A 473 13.22 61.63 12.33
N ASN A 474 13.61 60.44 12.77
CA ASN A 474 14.67 59.64 12.16
C ASN A 474 14.35 58.14 12.35
N PRO A 475 13.35 57.62 11.61
CA PRO A 475 13.04 56.21 11.65
C PRO A 475 14.17 55.40 11.01
N TRP A 476 14.45 54.23 11.57
CA TRP A 476 15.44 53.29 11.04
C TRP A 476 14.73 52.18 10.28
N SER A 477 15.02 52.08 8.98
CA SER A 477 14.43 51.06 8.12
C SER A 477 15.12 49.73 8.32
N SER A 478 14.35 48.66 8.53
CA SER A 478 14.88 47.30 8.59
C SER A 478 14.98 46.65 7.21
N ILE A 479 14.51 47.33 6.15
CA ILE A 479 14.46 46.81 4.77
C ILE A 479 14.92 47.89 3.79
N TYR A 480 15.82 47.51 2.89
CA TYR A 480 16.34 48.35 1.82
C TYR A 480 16.25 47.63 0.47
N PHE A 481 15.78 48.35 -0.55
CA PHE A 481 15.94 47.99 -1.94
C PHE A 481 17.20 48.65 -2.51
N TYR A 482 17.67 48.18 -3.66
CA TYR A 482 18.79 48.82 -4.36
C TYR A 482 18.28 49.52 -5.63
N ASP A 483 18.49 50.83 -5.72
CA ASP A 483 18.22 51.66 -6.90
C ASP A 483 19.55 52.09 -7.52
N GLU A 484 19.92 51.44 -8.62
CA GLU A 484 21.16 51.68 -9.34
C GLU A 484 21.23 53.09 -9.96
N THR A 485 20.09 53.76 -10.13
CA THR A 485 20.07 55.10 -10.74
C THR A 485 20.51 56.21 -9.77
N VAL A 486 20.63 55.89 -8.47
CA VAL A 486 21.10 56.83 -7.45
C VAL A 486 22.60 57.03 -7.57
N LEU A 487 23.00 58.25 -7.98
CA LEU A 487 24.40 58.62 -8.15
C LEU A 487 25.13 58.70 -6.80
N GLY A 488 26.35 58.18 -6.72
CA GLY A 488 27.19 58.24 -5.53
C GLY A 488 28.15 57.06 -5.46
N ILE A 489 28.60 56.72 -4.25
CA ILE A 489 29.28 55.44 -3.97
C ILE A 489 28.26 54.29 -3.94
N GLU A 490 28.72 53.04 -4.02
CA GLU A 490 27.89 51.82 -3.98
C GLU A 490 26.80 51.85 -2.88
N ASP A 491 27.13 52.30 -1.67
CA ASP A 491 26.18 52.35 -0.55
C ASP A 491 25.01 53.33 -0.75
N SER A 492 25.16 54.28 -1.68
CA SER A 492 24.13 55.30 -1.96
C SER A 492 22.89 54.71 -2.62
N GLY A 493 23.04 53.56 -3.30
CA GLY A 493 21.95 52.88 -3.99
C GLY A 493 20.95 52.21 -3.06
N TYR A 494 21.26 52.02 -1.76
CA TYR A 494 20.32 51.45 -0.81
C TYR A 494 19.22 52.44 -0.44
N VAL A 495 18.02 52.21 -0.96
CA VAL A 495 16.82 53.03 -0.71
C VAL A 495 15.91 52.29 0.26
N ALA A 496 15.57 52.97 1.36
CA ALA A 496 14.69 52.41 2.38
C ALA A 496 13.32 52.03 1.80
N ALA A 497 12.75 50.92 2.28
CA ALA A 497 11.35 50.63 2.06
C ALA A 497 10.47 51.81 2.52
N THR A 498 9.34 51.99 1.84
CA THR A 498 8.42 53.11 2.09
C THR A 498 7.07 52.65 2.61
N ASN A 499 6.65 51.43 2.24
CA ASN A 499 5.36 50.87 2.59
C ASN A 499 5.42 49.33 2.62
N ILE A 500 4.65 48.70 3.51
CA ILE A 500 4.47 47.26 3.57
C ILE A 500 3.96 46.66 2.25
N THR A 501 3.26 47.46 1.44
CA THR A 501 2.81 47.07 0.10
C THR A 501 3.88 47.22 -0.98
N ASN A 502 5.13 47.58 -0.65
CA ASN A 502 6.21 47.55 -1.63
C ASN A 502 6.35 46.13 -2.18
N THR A 503 6.29 46.01 -3.49
CA THR A 503 6.42 44.73 -4.19
C THR A 503 7.87 44.31 -4.27
N VAL A 504 8.14 43.01 -4.15
CA VAL A 504 9.45 42.43 -4.48
C VAL A 504 9.35 41.86 -5.88
N ALA A 505 10.02 42.50 -6.85
CA ALA A 505 9.97 42.06 -8.24
C ALA A 505 10.72 40.73 -8.43
N VAL A 506 10.34 39.97 -9.47
CA VAL A 506 10.98 38.69 -9.78
C VAL A 506 12.48 38.88 -10.01
N GLY A 507 13.31 38.19 -9.22
CA GLY A 507 14.77 38.25 -9.30
C GLY A 507 15.39 39.50 -8.65
N GLN A 508 14.59 40.38 -8.05
CA GLN A 508 15.09 41.50 -7.26
C GLN A 508 15.66 40.99 -5.93
N GLY A 509 16.85 41.46 -5.56
CA GLY A 509 17.40 41.25 -4.23
C GLY A 509 16.96 42.38 -3.29
N VAL A 510 16.75 42.03 -2.02
CA VAL A 510 16.37 42.96 -0.95
C VAL A 510 17.28 42.75 0.24
N TRP A 511 17.74 43.84 0.85
CA TRP A 511 18.58 43.80 2.03
C TRP A 511 17.73 43.96 3.28
N VAL A 512 17.72 42.93 4.11
CA VAL A 512 16.71 42.75 5.16
C VAL A 512 17.39 42.46 6.48
N TRP A 513 17.09 43.25 7.50
CA TRP A 513 17.41 42.95 8.88
C TRP A 513 16.37 41.99 9.43
N SER A 514 16.81 40.81 9.88
CA SER A 514 15.90 39.75 10.34
C SER A 514 16.40 39.04 11.60
N GLY A 515 15.46 38.72 12.49
CA GLY A 515 15.65 37.95 13.73
C GLY A 515 14.60 38.28 14.78
N ASP A 516 14.59 37.54 15.89
CA ASP A 516 13.56 37.67 16.96
C ASP A 516 13.93 38.65 18.10
N THR A 517 15.22 38.92 18.32
CA THR A 517 15.71 39.95 19.26
C THR A 517 16.79 40.82 18.61
N ILE A 518 17.29 41.84 19.31
CA ILE A 518 18.30 42.76 18.74
C ILE A 518 19.73 42.20 18.71
N ILE A 519 20.02 41.13 19.46
CA ILE A 519 21.39 40.56 19.58
C ILE A 519 21.50 39.09 19.16
N GLY A 520 20.38 38.38 19.02
CA GLY A 520 20.37 36.97 18.64
C GLY A 520 19.00 36.54 18.18
N THR A 521 18.96 35.48 17.38
CA THR A 521 17.74 34.88 16.84
C THR A 521 17.66 33.41 17.19
N GLN A 522 16.50 32.93 17.66
CA GLN A 522 16.15 31.51 17.56
C GLN A 522 15.93 31.14 16.09
N PRO A 523 15.93 29.83 15.74
CA PRO A 523 15.61 29.43 14.38
C PRO A 523 14.19 29.82 14.04
N PHE A 524 14.00 30.36 12.84
CA PHE A 524 12.70 30.71 12.30
C PHE A 524 12.66 30.36 10.81
N THR A 525 11.47 30.35 10.25
CA THR A 525 11.27 30.07 8.83
C THR A 525 10.60 31.28 8.21
N ILE A 526 11.19 31.79 7.14
CA ILE A 526 10.55 32.79 6.29
C ILE A 526 9.71 32.03 5.28
N ASP A 527 8.46 32.44 5.03
CA ASP A 527 7.65 31.87 3.98
C ASP A 527 6.96 32.90 3.10
N VAL A 528 6.93 32.63 1.80
CA VAL A 528 6.25 33.49 0.83
C VAL A 528 5.33 32.66 -0.02
N THR A 529 4.13 33.18 -0.26
CA THR A 529 3.10 32.48 -1.04
C THR A 529 2.77 33.21 -2.32
N GLY A 530 2.90 32.52 -3.45
CA GLY A 530 2.57 33.06 -4.76
C GLY A 530 2.81 32.06 -5.89
N PRO A 531 2.52 32.41 -7.15
CA PRO A 531 2.81 31.54 -8.28
C PRO A 531 4.32 31.33 -8.41
N ALA A 532 4.74 30.06 -8.54
CA ALA A 532 6.14 29.70 -8.70
C ALA A 532 6.76 30.38 -9.93
N ASN A 533 7.89 31.05 -9.73
CA ASN A 533 8.69 31.57 -10.82
C ASN A 533 9.30 30.40 -11.62
N LYS A 534 9.18 30.44 -12.95
CA LYS A 534 9.57 29.36 -13.86
C LYS A 534 9.87 29.88 -15.26
N GLY A 535 10.47 29.05 -16.09
CA GLY A 535 10.87 29.41 -17.45
C GLY A 535 12.09 30.33 -17.47
N ASN A 536 12.35 30.99 -18.59
CA ASN A 536 13.46 31.93 -18.71
C ASN A 536 13.11 33.26 -18.05
N ILE A 537 13.91 33.68 -17.07
CA ILE A 537 13.75 34.95 -16.36
C ILE A 537 14.94 35.87 -16.68
N SER A 538 14.64 37.09 -17.12
CA SER A 538 15.62 38.16 -17.21
C SER A 538 15.68 38.90 -15.89
N LEU A 539 16.86 38.92 -15.25
CA LEU A 539 17.07 39.67 -14.03
C LEU A 539 17.03 41.19 -14.30
N PRO A 540 16.54 42.00 -13.35
CA PRO A 540 16.32 43.43 -13.55
C PRO A 540 17.63 44.23 -13.43
N LEU A 541 18.52 44.08 -14.41
CA LEU A 541 19.81 44.78 -14.44
C LEU A 541 19.71 46.11 -15.17
N THR A 542 20.22 47.18 -14.55
CA THR A 542 20.36 48.52 -15.17
C THR A 542 21.80 49.04 -15.06
N TYR A 543 22.10 50.06 -15.86
CA TYR A 543 23.39 50.77 -15.84
C TYR A 543 23.18 52.27 -16.07
N THR A 544 23.67 53.06 -15.13
CA THR A 544 23.62 54.52 -15.07
C THR A 544 25.04 55.03 -14.87
N ALA A 545 25.57 55.74 -15.86
CA ALA A 545 26.92 56.28 -15.79
C ALA A 545 26.99 57.54 -14.93
N SER A 546 27.92 57.57 -13.97
CA SER A 546 28.24 58.75 -13.16
C SER A 546 29.66 59.28 -13.48
N ALA A 547 30.12 60.28 -12.74
CA ALA A 547 31.48 60.79 -12.86
C ALA A 547 32.54 59.84 -12.25
N GLY A 548 32.12 58.89 -11.42
CA GLY A 548 32.98 57.91 -10.73
C GLY A 548 32.75 56.49 -11.25
N ILE A 549 33.49 56.08 -12.27
CA ILE A 549 33.27 54.81 -13.01
C ILE A 549 33.40 53.52 -12.18
N PHE A 550 33.97 53.60 -10.97
CA PHE A 550 34.15 52.43 -10.10
C PHE A 550 32.90 52.13 -9.25
N ASP A 551 31.99 53.11 -9.13
CA ASP A 551 30.79 53.04 -8.31
C ASP A 551 29.51 52.85 -9.17
N ASP A 552 29.64 52.72 -10.50
CA ASP A 552 28.52 52.60 -11.43
C ASP A 552 28.13 51.13 -11.70
N GLY A 553 26.84 50.86 -11.92
CA GLY A 553 26.35 49.56 -12.42
C GLY A 553 26.18 48.47 -11.36
N TRP A 554 26.27 48.80 -10.08
CA TRP A 554 25.90 47.88 -9.00
C TRP A 554 24.41 47.57 -9.05
N ASN A 555 24.07 46.29 -8.98
CA ASN A 555 22.69 45.82 -8.99
C ASN A 555 22.51 44.75 -7.92
N MET A 556 21.37 44.76 -7.24
CA MET A 556 21.03 43.73 -6.27
C MET A 556 20.00 42.76 -6.85
N VAL A 557 20.47 41.57 -7.21
CA VAL A 557 19.64 40.51 -7.81
C VAL A 557 19.74 39.22 -7.02
N GLY A 558 18.66 38.45 -7.00
CA GLY A 558 18.56 37.18 -6.29
C GLY A 558 18.20 36.02 -7.20
N ASN A 559 18.35 34.79 -6.69
CA ASN A 559 17.86 33.60 -7.37
C ASN A 559 16.31 33.59 -7.40
N PRO A 560 15.68 33.73 -8.58
CA PRO A 560 14.23 33.85 -8.66
C PRO A 560 13.51 32.51 -8.60
N TYR A 561 14.20 31.36 -8.56
CA TYR A 561 13.58 30.05 -8.70
C TYR A 561 13.41 29.31 -7.36
N PRO A 562 12.39 28.45 -7.22
CA PRO A 562 12.23 27.55 -6.07
C PRO A 562 13.17 26.34 -6.19
N SER A 563 14.44 26.60 -6.49
CA SER A 563 15.50 25.60 -6.69
C SER A 563 16.87 26.27 -6.60
N THR A 564 17.92 25.47 -6.40
CA THR A 564 19.30 25.97 -6.43
C THR A 564 19.69 26.37 -7.85
N LEU A 565 20.29 27.54 -8.00
CA LEU A 565 20.83 28.02 -9.27
C LEU A 565 22.31 27.62 -9.40
N ASP A 566 22.66 27.01 -10.52
CA ASP A 566 24.05 26.79 -10.92
C ASP A 566 24.55 28.03 -11.68
N TRP A 567 25.24 28.92 -10.98
CA TRP A 567 25.73 30.19 -11.55
C TRP A 567 26.73 29.97 -12.70
N ASP A 568 27.48 28.88 -12.69
CA ASP A 568 28.47 28.56 -13.71
C ASP A 568 27.86 27.85 -14.93
N SER A 569 26.56 27.56 -14.88
CA SER A 569 25.84 26.93 -15.98
C SER A 569 25.97 27.76 -17.27
N PRO A 570 26.34 27.13 -18.41
CA PRO A 570 26.39 27.82 -19.71
C PRO A 570 25.01 28.24 -20.21
N SER A 571 23.93 27.77 -19.56
CA SER A 571 22.56 28.19 -19.87
C SER A 571 22.21 29.57 -19.31
N ILE A 572 23.03 30.16 -18.44
CA ILE A 572 22.85 31.52 -17.95
C ILE A 572 23.60 32.48 -18.87
N THR A 573 22.87 33.36 -19.54
CA THR A 573 23.46 34.42 -20.38
C THR A 573 23.89 35.59 -19.51
N LYS A 574 25.20 35.87 -19.48
CA LYS A 574 25.82 36.95 -18.70
C LYS A 574 26.33 38.04 -19.64
N THR A 575 25.53 39.08 -19.86
CA THR A 575 25.87 40.19 -20.76
C THR A 575 26.15 41.45 -19.95
N GLY A 576 27.34 42.03 -20.10
CA GLY A 576 27.69 43.29 -19.45
C GLY A 576 27.83 43.22 -17.92
N ILE A 577 27.99 42.02 -17.36
CA ILE A 577 28.20 41.81 -15.92
C ILE A 577 29.57 41.21 -15.66
N ASN A 578 30.17 41.57 -14.53
CA ASN A 578 31.34 40.87 -14.03
C ASN A 578 30.94 39.44 -13.61
N ASN A 579 31.76 38.43 -13.91
CA ASN A 579 31.49 37.05 -13.55
C ASN A 579 31.90 36.77 -12.09
N ALA A 580 31.28 37.49 -11.15
CA ALA A 580 31.52 37.38 -9.72
C ALA A 580 30.18 37.38 -8.96
N ILE A 581 30.15 36.71 -7.80
CA ILE A 581 29.04 36.73 -6.86
C ILE A 581 29.52 37.28 -5.53
N TYR A 582 28.71 38.13 -4.90
CA TYR A 582 28.96 38.61 -3.54
C TYR A 582 28.04 37.86 -2.58
N ILE A 583 28.63 37.31 -1.51
CA ILE A 583 27.91 36.59 -0.46
C ILE A 583 28.14 37.33 0.85
N PHE A 584 27.07 37.81 1.47
CA PHE A 584 27.10 38.29 2.84
C PHE A 584 26.88 37.11 3.78
N ASN A 585 27.86 36.83 4.65
CA ASN A 585 27.73 35.80 5.68
C ASN A 585 27.32 36.48 7.00
N PRO A 586 26.07 36.31 7.48
CA PRO A 586 25.61 36.95 8.71
C PRO A 586 26.24 36.37 9.99
N ASP A 587 26.97 35.25 9.91
CA ASP A 587 27.58 34.54 11.04
C ASP A 587 29.09 34.84 11.22
N LEU A 588 29.68 35.66 10.35
CA LEU A 588 31.06 36.17 10.46
C LEU A 588 31.05 37.64 10.87
#